data_AF-A0AAV1WYB6-F1
#
_entry.id   AF-A0AAV1WYB6-F1
#
_cell.length_a   1.000
_cell.length_b   1.000
_cell.length_c   1.000
_cell.angle_alpha   90.00
_cell.angle_beta   90.00
_cell.angle_gamma   90.00
#
_symmetry.space_group_name_H-M   'P 1'
#
loop_
_entity.id
_entity.type
_entity.pdbx_description
1 polymer ?
#
loop_
_entity_poly.entity_id
_entity_poly.type
_entity_poly.pdbx_seq_one_letter_code
_entity_poly.pdbx_strand_id
1 'polypeptide(L)'
;MNTKSRSETCRSPQKPLLIKHNHRFYSLKLSIIFLITFVLFIFFHTRFNLQTPPSWQWKSSIFNTNTKDLNSLLHKLRHSVTFLPLKDLRYTNEALQGHTWFMSYFYDTHQDGEVQYQQFPSQSSLGRVLCLKGHDTHDGSWNYYALAWPEALPYNTTFMKGLTFVSYNHYDYGNLWHGLSAMVPFVAWHKMNNCSLVPSRWVLYHWGELRFKMGLWLEALMDATFNGLPNIERFDDADDGPVCLEEAVVMRHNEGGMSRERRMEVFDLMRCKARMYCNVSLKGNKEINDNKVLPMIGMTLFLRTGPRSFKNETIVTDIFQKECAKVQGCRFMVAYSNNLTFCDQVKLMSMTDILISPHGAQLTNLFLMERNSSVMEFFPKGWLKLAGVGQYVYHWIAKWSGMKHHGSWRDPNGDHCPFSEDDRRCMSIYKNARIGHNQTHFQEWARNVLDEVRTRKMEEGLKKSTTTSYSGCGCS
;
A
#
# COMPACT_ATOMS: atom_id res chain seq x y z
N MET A 1 28.53 65.59 -9.11
CA MET A 1 27.28 66.37 -9.23
C MET A 1 26.26 65.75 -8.29
N ASN A 2 25.84 66.54 -7.29
CA ASN A 2 24.79 66.39 -6.25
C ASN A 2 24.52 65.01 -5.63
N THR A 3 25.00 64.68 -4.40
CA THR A 3 24.49 65.06 -3.05
C THR A 3 23.02 64.67 -2.83
N LYS A 4 22.58 63.99 -1.75
CA LYS A 4 22.89 64.21 -0.34
C LYS A 4 22.37 63.05 0.53
N SER A 5 23.07 62.80 1.64
CA SER A 5 22.77 61.86 2.74
C SER A 5 21.82 62.43 3.81
N ARG A 6 21.50 61.56 4.80
CA ARG A 6 20.93 61.79 6.17
C ARG A 6 19.42 62.06 6.26
N SER A 7 18.68 61.70 7.31
CA SER A 7 18.85 60.88 8.53
C SER A 7 17.49 60.79 9.25
N GLU A 8 17.24 59.65 9.91
CA GLU A 8 16.48 59.40 11.17
C GLU A 8 15.36 60.35 11.63
N THR A 9 14.19 59.79 11.97
CA THR A 9 13.45 60.16 13.21
C THR A 9 12.42 59.10 13.63
N CYS A 10 12.40 58.83 14.94
CA CYS A 10 11.56 57.87 15.68
C CYS A 10 10.05 58.14 15.61
N ARG A 11 9.22 57.08 15.75
CA ARG A 11 7.82 57.19 16.22
C ARG A 11 7.47 56.14 17.28
N SER A 12 6.81 56.66 18.31
CA SER A 12 6.29 56.10 19.58
C SER A 12 5.12 55.10 19.40
N PRO A 13 4.79 54.24 20.40
CA PRO A 13 3.81 53.17 20.26
C PRO A 13 2.37 53.63 20.53
N GLN A 14 1.41 53.17 19.71
CA GLN A 14 -0.02 53.41 19.90
C GLN A 14 -0.68 52.29 20.76
N LYS A 15 -1.49 52.72 21.72
CA LYS A 15 -2.29 51.92 22.66
C LYS A 15 -3.40 51.10 21.95
N PRO A 16 -3.84 49.96 22.51
CA PRO A 16 -4.94 49.18 21.97
C PRO A 16 -6.31 49.78 22.34
N LEU A 17 -7.19 49.89 21.34
CA LEU A 17 -8.61 50.26 21.48
C LEU A 17 -9.44 49.03 21.93
N LEU A 18 -10.08 49.15 23.09
CA LEU A 18 -11.08 48.22 23.60
C LEU A 18 -12.39 48.38 22.80
N ILE A 19 -12.80 47.34 22.06
CA ILE A 19 -14.15 47.24 21.49
C ILE A 19 -14.95 46.24 22.34
N LYS A 20 -15.93 46.74 23.10
CA LYS A 20 -16.94 45.93 23.78
C LYS A 20 -18.00 45.50 22.75
N HIS A 21 -18.04 44.22 22.38
CA HIS A 21 -19.14 43.65 21.60
C HIS A 21 -20.15 42.93 22.50
N ASN A 22 -21.42 43.38 22.42
CA ASN A 22 -22.61 42.73 22.98
C ASN A 22 -22.88 41.39 22.27
N HIS A 23 -22.34 40.28 22.76
CA HIS A 23 -22.52 38.93 22.16
C HIS A 23 -23.51 38.01 22.87
N ARG A 24 -24.15 38.42 23.96
CA ARG A 24 -24.95 37.48 24.79
C ARG A 24 -26.34 37.09 24.24
N PHE A 25 -26.96 37.88 23.37
CA PHE A 25 -28.34 37.60 22.92
C PHE A 25 -28.46 36.84 21.58
N TYR A 26 -27.41 36.80 20.76
CA TYR A 26 -27.41 36.03 19.50
C TYR A 26 -27.01 34.55 19.66
N SER A 27 -26.29 34.23 20.74
CA SER A 27 -25.79 32.87 21.02
C SER A 27 -26.90 31.88 21.37
N LEU A 28 -27.94 32.31 22.10
CA LEU A 28 -29.00 31.41 22.57
C LEU A 28 -29.93 30.95 21.44
N LYS A 29 -30.27 31.84 20.49
CA LYS A 29 -31.13 31.49 19.35
C LYS A 29 -30.43 30.56 18.36
N LEU A 30 -29.13 30.76 18.14
CA LEU A 30 -28.35 29.89 17.26
C LEU A 30 -28.19 28.48 17.87
N SER A 31 -27.96 28.41 19.19
CA SER A 31 -27.88 27.15 19.94
C SER A 31 -29.17 26.32 19.83
N ILE A 32 -30.34 26.96 19.95
CA ILE A 32 -31.64 26.29 19.80
C ILE A 32 -31.84 25.73 18.38
N ILE A 33 -31.42 26.46 17.35
CA ILE A 33 -31.51 26.00 15.95
C ILE A 33 -30.62 24.77 15.72
N PHE A 34 -29.38 24.79 16.23
CA PHE A 34 -28.47 23.63 16.15
C PHE A 34 -29.01 22.41 16.91
N LEU A 35 -29.68 22.62 18.04
CA LEU A 35 -30.29 21.52 18.80
C LEU A 35 -31.46 20.89 18.01
N ILE A 36 -32.31 21.71 17.39
CA ILE A 36 -33.45 21.24 16.60
C ILE A 36 -32.96 20.47 15.36
N THR A 37 -31.95 20.97 14.64
CA THR A 37 -31.39 20.27 13.48
C THR A 37 -30.70 18.97 13.87
N PHE A 38 -30.00 18.92 15.01
CA PHE A 38 -29.38 17.70 15.52
C PHE A 38 -30.42 16.64 15.95
N VAL A 39 -31.51 17.06 16.60
CA VAL A 39 -32.61 16.15 16.96
C VAL A 39 -33.33 15.61 15.72
N LEU A 40 -33.58 16.45 14.70
CA LEU A 40 -34.15 15.99 13.42
C LEU A 40 -33.22 15.03 12.69
N PHE A 41 -31.90 15.26 12.74
CA PHE A 41 -30.89 14.37 12.17
C PHE A 41 -30.89 12.99 12.86
N ILE A 42 -30.92 12.94 14.20
CA ILE A 42 -31.04 11.69 14.95
C ILE A 42 -32.37 10.99 14.64
N PHE A 43 -33.48 11.73 14.53
CA PHE A 43 -34.79 11.15 14.23
C PHE A 43 -34.84 10.54 12.82
N PHE A 44 -34.20 11.18 11.84
CA PHE A 44 -34.07 10.63 10.48
C PHE A 44 -33.13 9.41 10.43
N HIS A 45 -32.00 9.44 11.14
CA HIS A 45 -31.05 8.32 11.19
C HIS A 45 -31.58 7.09 11.96
N THR A 46 -32.37 7.30 13.03
CA THR A 46 -32.98 6.20 13.78
C THR A 46 -34.15 5.56 13.04
N ARG A 47 -34.93 6.33 12.26
CA ARG A 47 -35.96 5.80 11.34
C ARG A 47 -35.36 4.99 10.18
N PHE A 48 -34.18 5.36 9.68
CA PHE A 48 -33.49 4.62 8.61
C PHE A 48 -32.77 3.35 9.09
N ASN A 49 -32.36 3.27 10.36
CA ASN A 49 -31.62 2.13 10.91
C ASN A 49 -32.46 1.11 11.69
N LEU A 50 -33.79 1.30 11.82
CA LEU A 50 -34.71 0.35 12.45
C LEU A 50 -35.61 -0.40 11.46
N GLN A 51 -35.12 -0.65 10.24
CA GLN A 51 -35.66 -1.73 9.41
C GLN A 51 -34.89 -3.00 9.72
N THR A 52 -35.50 -3.83 10.58
CA THR A 52 -35.17 -5.26 10.67
C THR A 52 -35.13 -5.86 9.26
N PRO A 53 -34.20 -6.78 8.96
CA PRO A 53 -34.06 -7.35 7.63
C PRO A 53 -35.39 -8.01 7.22
N PRO A 54 -35.89 -7.81 5.99
CA PRO A 54 -36.89 -8.73 5.47
C PRO A 54 -36.20 -10.08 5.35
N SER A 55 -36.77 -11.11 5.98
CA SER A 55 -36.40 -12.50 5.73
C SER A 55 -36.56 -12.79 4.24
N TRP A 56 -35.48 -13.20 3.57
CA TRP A 56 -35.45 -13.48 2.14
C TRP A 56 -36.15 -14.81 1.85
N GLN A 57 -37.48 -14.81 1.84
CA GLN A 57 -38.28 -15.88 1.25
C GLN A 57 -38.74 -15.45 -0.15
N TRP A 58 -37.83 -15.56 -1.13
CA TRP A 58 -38.24 -15.65 -2.54
C TRP A 58 -38.66 -17.08 -2.86
N LYS A 59 -39.80 -17.49 -2.32
CA LYS A 59 -40.57 -18.64 -2.82
C LYS A 59 -42.05 -18.30 -2.72
N SER A 60 -42.61 -17.69 -3.78
CA SER A 60 -43.96 -18.02 -4.29
C SER A 60 -44.55 -17.06 -5.35
N SER A 61 -43.94 -15.93 -5.72
CA SER A 61 -44.66 -14.95 -6.57
C SER A 61 -44.36 -14.95 -8.08
N ILE A 62 -43.56 -15.88 -8.61
CA ILE A 62 -43.19 -15.92 -10.06
C ILE A 62 -44.19 -16.74 -10.91
N PHE A 63 -45.21 -17.37 -10.33
CA PHE A 63 -46.01 -18.37 -11.04
C PHE A 63 -47.19 -17.87 -11.89
N ASN A 64 -47.19 -16.60 -12.35
CA ASN A 64 -48.23 -16.13 -13.28
C ASN A 64 -47.75 -15.18 -14.39
N THR A 65 -46.46 -15.21 -14.74
CA THR A 65 -45.93 -14.50 -15.91
C THR A 65 -45.88 -15.45 -17.11
N ASN A 66 -46.46 -15.04 -18.23
CA ASN A 66 -46.41 -15.81 -19.47
C ASN A 66 -44.94 -15.93 -19.95
N THR A 67 -44.51 -17.11 -20.39
CA THR A 67 -43.11 -17.40 -20.76
C THR A 67 -42.60 -16.49 -21.88
N LYS A 68 -43.50 -16.05 -22.77
CA LYS A 68 -43.20 -15.07 -23.83
C LYS A 68 -42.85 -13.68 -23.29
N ASP A 69 -43.54 -13.22 -22.26
CA ASP A 69 -43.30 -11.90 -21.65
C ASP A 69 -41.98 -11.89 -20.87
N LEU A 70 -41.68 -12.98 -20.17
CA LEU A 70 -40.39 -13.16 -19.49
C LEU A 70 -39.23 -13.18 -20.49
N ASN A 71 -39.35 -13.93 -21.59
CA ASN A 71 -38.32 -13.97 -22.63
C ASN A 71 -38.13 -12.59 -23.30
N SER A 72 -39.22 -11.85 -23.55
CA SER A 72 -39.18 -10.48 -24.07
C SER A 72 -38.49 -9.51 -23.10
N LEU A 73 -38.77 -9.63 -21.81
CA LEU A 73 -38.12 -8.83 -20.76
C LEU A 73 -36.62 -9.14 -20.68
N LEU A 74 -36.23 -10.41 -20.62
CA LEU A 74 -34.83 -10.83 -20.61
C LEU A 74 -34.10 -10.31 -21.85
N HIS A 75 -34.72 -10.42 -23.03
CA HIS A 75 -34.15 -9.90 -24.28
C HIS A 75 -33.90 -8.39 -24.23
N LYS A 76 -34.84 -7.61 -23.67
CA LYS A 76 -34.67 -6.16 -23.48
C LYS A 76 -33.57 -5.83 -22.47
N LEU A 77 -33.50 -6.57 -21.37
CA LEU A 77 -32.44 -6.40 -20.35
C LEU A 77 -31.05 -6.66 -20.95
N ARG A 78 -30.90 -7.71 -21.75
CA ARG A 78 -29.65 -8.01 -22.47
C ARG A 78 -29.19 -6.87 -23.39
N HIS A 79 -30.13 -6.29 -24.14
CA HIS A 79 -29.85 -5.16 -25.04
C HIS A 79 -29.60 -3.84 -24.31
N SER A 80 -30.05 -3.71 -23.07
CA SER A 80 -29.87 -2.50 -22.26
C SER A 80 -28.49 -2.40 -21.59
N VAL A 81 -27.65 -3.43 -21.70
CA VAL A 81 -26.31 -3.42 -21.12
C VAL A 81 -25.42 -2.46 -21.90
N THR A 82 -25.06 -1.36 -21.26
CA THR A 82 -24.18 -0.33 -21.83
C THR A 82 -22.75 -0.53 -21.35
N PHE A 83 -21.83 -0.67 -22.30
CA PHE A 83 -20.38 -0.72 -22.04
C PHE A 83 -19.78 0.68 -21.98
N LEU A 84 -19.07 0.96 -20.90
CA LEU A 84 -18.35 2.21 -20.66
C LEU A 84 -16.83 1.95 -20.73
N PRO A 85 -16.01 2.91 -21.20
CA PRO A 85 -14.56 2.72 -21.22
C PRO A 85 -14.02 2.58 -19.79
N LEU A 86 -13.13 1.61 -19.57
CA LEU A 86 -12.41 1.47 -18.31
C LEU A 86 -11.63 2.74 -18.01
N LYS A 87 -10.96 3.30 -19.03
CA LYS A 87 -10.27 4.59 -18.98
C LYS A 87 -11.21 5.75 -19.27
N ASP A 88 -11.67 6.44 -18.23
CA ASP A 88 -12.43 7.68 -18.38
C ASP A 88 -11.52 8.88 -18.67
N LEU A 89 -11.53 9.33 -19.92
CA LEU A 89 -10.70 10.43 -20.39
C LEU A 89 -11.02 11.79 -19.74
N ARG A 90 -12.17 11.92 -19.08
CA ARG A 90 -12.53 13.16 -18.35
C ARG A 90 -11.64 13.39 -17.14
N TYR A 91 -11.09 12.31 -16.55
CA TYR A 91 -10.31 12.36 -15.31
C TYR A 91 -8.81 12.07 -15.52
N THR A 92 -8.31 12.04 -16.76
CA THR A 92 -6.90 11.69 -17.04
C THR A 92 -5.90 12.65 -16.40
N ASN A 93 -6.28 13.92 -16.21
CA ASN A 93 -5.43 14.93 -15.59
C ASN A 93 -5.58 15.01 -14.06
N GLU A 94 -6.55 14.27 -13.49
CA GLU A 94 -6.90 14.31 -12.06
C GLU A 94 -6.72 12.95 -11.37
N ALA A 95 -6.10 11.97 -12.05
CA ALA A 95 -5.91 10.61 -11.54
C ALA A 95 -5.21 10.52 -10.16
N LEU A 96 -4.48 11.57 -9.75
CA LEU A 96 -3.78 11.66 -8.46
C LEU A 96 -4.59 12.38 -7.36
N GLN A 97 -5.78 12.92 -7.66
CA GLN A 97 -6.61 13.71 -6.73
C GLN A 97 -7.73 12.88 -6.07
N GLY A 98 -7.64 11.56 -6.09
CA GLY A 98 -8.65 10.67 -5.49
C GLY A 98 -9.82 10.32 -6.43
N HIS A 99 -9.89 10.93 -7.61
CA HIS A 99 -10.75 10.46 -8.69
C HIS A 99 -10.03 9.40 -9.51
N THR A 100 -10.58 8.19 -9.57
CA THR A 100 -10.06 7.15 -10.46
C THR A 100 -10.77 7.23 -11.80
N TRP A 101 -10.02 7.58 -12.83
CA TRP A 101 -10.43 7.38 -14.21
C TRP A 101 -10.80 5.92 -14.52
N PHE A 102 -10.26 4.95 -13.77
CA PHE A 102 -10.63 3.53 -13.87
C PHE A 102 -12.00 3.24 -13.26
N MET A 103 -12.95 2.78 -14.09
CA MET A 103 -14.33 2.47 -13.68
C MET A 103 -15.01 3.61 -12.90
N SER A 104 -14.81 4.85 -13.37
CA SER A 104 -15.20 6.10 -12.68
C SER A 104 -16.69 6.25 -12.34
N TYR A 105 -17.59 5.48 -12.97
CA TYR A 105 -19.03 5.60 -12.79
C TYR A 105 -19.53 5.04 -11.45
N PHE A 106 -18.76 4.16 -10.81
CA PHE A 106 -19.11 3.55 -9.54
C PHE A 106 -18.25 4.10 -8.41
N TYR A 107 -18.86 4.23 -7.23
CA TYR A 107 -18.16 4.57 -5.99
C TYR A 107 -17.60 3.32 -5.34
N ASP A 108 -16.51 3.46 -4.60
CA ASP A 108 -15.99 2.39 -3.77
C ASP A 108 -16.85 2.20 -2.53
N THR A 109 -16.80 1.00 -1.99
CA THR A 109 -17.25 0.74 -0.63
C THR A 109 -16.21 1.31 0.33
N HIS A 110 -16.68 2.15 1.25
CA HIS A 110 -15.85 2.78 2.27
C HIS A 110 -16.30 2.34 3.66
N GLN A 111 -15.38 1.78 4.41
CA GLN A 111 -15.52 1.55 5.85
C GLN A 111 -14.32 2.19 6.55
N ASP A 112 -14.57 2.86 7.67
CA ASP A 112 -13.54 3.61 8.39
C ASP A 112 -12.36 2.72 8.78
N GLY A 113 -11.17 3.12 8.32
CA GLY A 113 -9.92 2.39 8.58
C GLY A 113 -9.69 1.14 7.74
N GLU A 114 -10.61 0.81 6.84
CA GLU A 114 -10.53 -0.37 5.95
C GLU A 114 -10.05 -0.01 4.54
N VAL A 115 -9.86 -1.05 3.73
CA VAL A 115 -9.54 -0.93 2.31
C VAL A 115 -10.76 -0.45 1.51
N GLN A 116 -10.52 0.33 0.46
CA GLN A 116 -11.54 0.80 -0.48
C GLN A 116 -11.62 -0.17 -1.67
N TYR A 117 -12.81 -0.65 -1.98
CA TYR A 117 -13.02 -1.67 -3.03
C TYR A 117 -14.41 -1.59 -3.64
N GLN A 118 -14.58 -2.16 -4.83
CA GLN A 118 -15.90 -2.44 -5.39
C GLN A 118 -16.12 -3.96 -5.40
N GLN A 119 -17.35 -4.38 -5.15
CA GLN A 119 -17.73 -5.79 -5.18
C GLN A 119 -18.95 -6.00 -6.07
N PHE A 120 -18.91 -7.08 -6.84
CA PHE A 120 -19.97 -7.48 -7.75
C PHE A 120 -20.21 -9.00 -7.63
N PRO A 121 -21.46 -9.47 -7.60
CA PRO A 121 -22.66 -8.69 -7.32
C PRO A 121 -22.65 -8.13 -5.89
N SER A 122 -23.36 -7.03 -5.67
CA SER A 122 -23.53 -6.41 -4.35
C SER A 122 -24.83 -5.59 -4.29
N GLN A 123 -25.16 -5.06 -3.12
CA GLN A 123 -26.29 -4.15 -2.96
C GLN A 123 -26.12 -2.88 -3.80
N SER A 124 -24.91 -2.33 -3.90
CA SER A 124 -24.64 -1.13 -4.72
C SER A 124 -24.75 -1.42 -6.22
N SER A 125 -24.41 -2.65 -6.64
CA SER A 125 -24.63 -3.10 -8.01
C SER A 125 -26.07 -3.55 -8.27
N LEU A 126 -26.96 -3.54 -7.27
CA LEU A 126 -28.31 -4.11 -7.32
C LEU A 126 -28.31 -5.58 -7.76
N GLY A 127 -27.33 -6.37 -7.32
CA GLY A 127 -27.22 -7.79 -7.68
C GLY A 127 -26.68 -8.06 -9.09
N ARG A 128 -26.25 -7.02 -9.84
CA ARG A 128 -25.65 -7.18 -11.17
C ARG A 128 -24.17 -7.59 -11.07
N VAL A 129 -23.75 -8.43 -12.01
CA VAL A 129 -22.37 -8.90 -12.19
C VAL A 129 -21.55 -7.90 -13.01
N LEU A 130 -20.23 -7.94 -12.83
CA LEU A 130 -19.29 -7.16 -13.63
C LEU A 130 -19.01 -7.88 -14.95
N CYS A 131 -19.16 -7.17 -16.06
CA CYS A 131 -18.78 -7.63 -17.39
C CYS A 131 -17.65 -6.75 -17.93
N LEU A 132 -16.62 -7.37 -18.47
CA LEU A 132 -15.47 -6.74 -19.11
C LEU A 132 -15.52 -7.01 -20.61
N LYS A 133 -15.01 -6.09 -21.42
CA LYS A 133 -14.90 -6.26 -22.87
C LYS A 133 -13.65 -5.57 -23.38
N GLY A 134 -13.00 -6.16 -24.37
CA GLY A 134 -11.73 -5.68 -24.91
C GLY A 134 -10.53 -6.35 -24.23
N HIS A 135 -9.43 -6.39 -24.97
CA HIS A 135 -8.18 -7.06 -24.63
C HIS A 135 -6.95 -6.22 -25.00
N ASP A 136 -7.12 -4.90 -25.08
CA ASP A 136 -6.08 -3.99 -25.53
C ASP A 136 -4.97 -3.84 -24.48
N THR A 137 -3.73 -4.04 -24.90
CA THR A 137 -2.53 -3.98 -24.05
C THR A 137 -1.70 -2.70 -24.22
N HIS A 138 -2.18 -1.74 -25.03
CA HIS A 138 -1.45 -0.53 -25.42
C HIS A 138 -2.27 0.76 -25.24
N ASP A 139 -3.58 0.70 -25.41
CA ASP A 139 -4.50 1.82 -25.18
C ASP A 139 -5.70 1.38 -24.35
N GLY A 140 -5.66 1.70 -23.05
CA GLY A 140 -6.70 1.35 -22.10
C GLY A 140 -8.08 1.97 -22.36
N SER A 141 -8.22 2.90 -23.32
CA SER A 141 -9.54 3.40 -23.75
C SER A 141 -10.34 2.41 -24.59
N TRP A 142 -9.68 1.36 -25.10
CA TRP A 142 -10.29 0.26 -25.87
C TRP A 142 -10.70 -0.93 -25.01
N ASN A 143 -10.58 -0.81 -23.69
CA ASN A 143 -11.12 -1.78 -22.74
C ASN A 143 -12.32 -1.16 -22.03
N TYR A 144 -13.35 -1.97 -21.79
CA TYR A 144 -14.67 -1.53 -21.35
C TYR A 144 -15.20 -2.38 -20.20
N TYR A 145 -16.14 -1.81 -19.45
CA TYR A 145 -16.89 -2.49 -18.42
C TYR A 145 -18.39 -2.19 -18.51
N ALA A 146 -19.21 -3.12 -18.02
CA ALA A 146 -20.64 -2.97 -17.88
C ALA A 146 -21.14 -3.76 -16.67
N LEU A 147 -22.38 -3.48 -16.24
CA LEU A 147 -23.09 -4.32 -15.28
C LEU A 147 -24.27 -5.02 -15.95
N ALA A 148 -24.44 -6.32 -15.70
CA ALA A 148 -25.55 -7.10 -16.23
C ALA A 148 -26.21 -7.95 -15.13
N TRP A 149 -27.49 -8.26 -15.30
CA TRP A 149 -28.16 -9.22 -14.42
C TRP A 149 -27.67 -10.64 -14.76
N PRO A 150 -27.43 -11.52 -13.76
CA PRO A 150 -26.98 -12.90 -14.01
C PRO A 150 -27.88 -13.67 -14.98
N GLU A 151 -29.19 -13.42 -14.96
CA GLU A 151 -30.18 -14.07 -15.82
C GLU A 151 -30.26 -13.46 -17.23
N ALA A 152 -29.72 -12.25 -17.42
CA ALA A 152 -29.80 -11.46 -18.64
C ALA A 152 -28.44 -10.91 -19.09
N LEU A 153 -27.43 -11.79 -19.15
CA LEU A 153 -26.10 -11.48 -19.68
C LEU A 153 -26.16 -11.07 -21.16
N PRO A 154 -25.27 -10.17 -21.63
CA PRO A 154 -25.17 -9.80 -23.05
C PRO A 154 -25.04 -11.02 -23.97
N TYR A 155 -25.36 -10.84 -25.26
CA TYR A 155 -25.12 -11.90 -26.24
C TYR A 155 -23.63 -12.20 -26.38
N ASN A 156 -23.34 -13.47 -26.71
CA ASN A 156 -21.98 -14.00 -26.88
C ASN A 156 -21.09 -13.76 -25.66
N THR A 157 -21.68 -13.84 -24.46
CA THR A 157 -20.93 -13.67 -23.20
C THR A 157 -20.23 -14.95 -22.81
N THR A 158 -18.95 -14.85 -22.46
CA THR A 158 -18.24 -15.88 -21.68
C THR A 158 -18.48 -15.62 -20.20
N PHE A 159 -19.15 -16.55 -19.51
CA PHE A 159 -19.41 -16.42 -18.08
C PHE A 159 -18.38 -17.18 -17.25
N MET A 160 -17.63 -16.47 -16.41
CA MET A 160 -16.54 -17.03 -15.61
C MET A 160 -16.96 -17.22 -14.16
N LYS A 161 -16.97 -18.48 -13.70
CA LYS A 161 -17.33 -18.86 -12.32
C LYS A 161 -16.21 -18.59 -11.31
N GLY A 162 -16.55 -18.38 -10.05
CA GLY A 162 -15.63 -18.13 -8.95
C GLY A 162 -15.18 -16.67 -8.83
N LEU A 163 -14.57 -16.36 -7.68
CA LEU A 163 -14.12 -15.03 -7.32
C LEU A 163 -12.97 -14.55 -8.24
N THR A 164 -13.13 -13.36 -8.79
CA THR A 164 -12.14 -12.70 -9.62
C THR A 164 -11.62 -11.43 -8.94
N PHE A 165 -10.32 -11.32 -8.77
CA PHE A 165 -9.68 -10.07 -8.35
C PHE A 165 -9.34 -9.22 -9.57
N VAL A 166 -9.87 -7.99 -9.62
CA VAL A 166 -9.59 -7.04 -10.69
C VAL A 166 -8.74 -5.91 -10.13
N SER A 167 -7.46 -5.91 -10.46
CA SER A 167 -6.52 -4.89 -10.01
C SER A 167 -6.38 -3.82 -11.09
N TYR A 168 -6.52 -2.56 -10.70
CA TYR A 168 -6.03 -1.43 -11.45
C TYR A 168 -4.88 -0.78 -10.70
N ASN A 169 -3.75 -0.61 -11.37
CA ASN A 169 -2.59 0.10 -10.85
C ASN A 169 -2.24 1.28 -11.77
N HIS A 170 -1.95 2.44 -11.19
CA HIS A 170 -1.38 3.55 -11.94
C HIS A 170 0.09 3.31 -12.30
N TYR A 171 0.75 2.43 -11.57
CA TYR A 171 2.11 1.97 -11.85
C TYR A 171 2.12 0.58 -12.49
N ASP A 172 3.30 0.10 -12.88
CA ASP A 172 3.47 -1.25 -13.42
C ASP A 172 3.48 -2.35 -12.33
N TYR A 173 3.26 -3.60 -12.71
CA TYR A 173 3.32 -4.75 -11.79
C TYR A 173 4.71 -5.42 -11.70
N GLY A 174 5.69 -4.95 -12.47
CA GLY A 174 7.03 -5.53 -12.53
C GLY A 174 7.98 -4.97 -11.46
N ASN A 175 7.83 -3.70 -11.11
CA ASN A 175 8.57 -3.07 -10.03
C ASN A 175 8.05 -3.56 -8.66
N LEU A 176 8.98 -3.91 -7.77
CA LEU A 176 8.69 -4.46 -6.44
C LEU A 176 7.72 -3.60 -5.63
N TRP A 177 7.98 -2.29 -5.51
CA TRP A 177 7.12 -1.41 -4.70
C TRP A 177 5.78 -1.13 -5.39
N HIS A 178 5.80 -0.89 -6.71
CA HIS A 178 4.58 -0.65 -7.49
C HIS A 178 3.62 -1.84 -7.43
N GLY A 179 4.15 -3.05 -7.58
CA GLY A 179 3.37 -4.27 -7.49
C GLY A 179 2.86 -4.52 -6.07
N LEU A 180 3.72 -4.36 -5.05
CA LEU A 180 3.32 -4.54 -3.66
C LEU A 180 2.15 -3.62 -3.28
N SER A 181 2.23 -2.33 -3.64
CA SER A 181 1.18 -1.37 -3.28
C SER A 181 -0.16 -1.64 -3.95
N ALA A 182 -0.17 -2.29 -5.12
CA ALA A 182 -1.39 -2.74 -5.78
C ALA A 182 -1.98 -4.02 -5.18
N MET A 183 -1.16 -4.88 -4.56
CA MET A 183 -1.59 -6.16 -4.02
C MET A 183 -2.01 -6.11 -2.54
N VAL A 184 -1.39 -5.22 -1.74
CA VAL A 184 -1.72 -5.03 -0.32
C VAL A 184 -3.22 -4.84 -0.05
N PRO A 185 -3.97 -4.03 -0.85
CA PRO A 185 -5.42 -3.91 -0.73
C PRO A 185 -6.19 -5.23 -0.78
N PHE A 186 -5.81 -6.16 -1.65
CA PHE A 186 -6.45 -7.47 -1.74
C PHE A 186 -6.18 -8.33 -0.51
N VAL A 187 -4.98 -8.25 0.06
CA VAL A 187 -4.66 -8.97 1.31
C VAL A 187 -5.47 -8.40 2.48
N ALA A 188 -5.66 -7.07 2.52
CA ALA A 188 -6.53 -6.43 3.49
C ALA A 188 -7.98 -6.90 3.37
N TRP A 189 -8.52 -6.95 2.15
CA TRP A 189 -9.87 -7.43 1.88
C TRP A 189 -10.03 -8.91 2.23
N HIS A 190 -9.06 -9.75 1.89
CA HIS A 190 -9.04 -11.16 2.24
C HIS A 190 -9.11 -11.35 3.76
N LYS A 191 -8.31 -10.60 4.51
CA LYS A 191 -8.33 -10.62 5.99
C LYS A 191 -9.66 -10.13 6.56
N MET A 192 -10.23 -9.07 6.00
CA MET A 192 -11.55 -8.54 6.39
C MET A 192 -12.67 -9.57 6.18
N ASN A 193 -12.51 -10.49 5.21
CA ASN A 193 -13.44 -11.58 4.92
C ASN A 193 -13.03 -12.91 5.57
N ASN A 194 -12.40 -12.86 6.75
CA ASN A 194 -11.96 -14.02 7.54
C ASN A 194 -11.05 -14.99 6.78
N CYS A 195 -10.44 -14.54 5.68
CA CYS A 195 -9.60 -15.34 4.80
C CYS A 195 -10.25 -16.58 4.18
N SER A 196 -11.58 -16.62 4.16
CA SER A 196 -12.33 -17.74 3.57
C SER A 196 -12.40 -17.66 2.05
N LEU A 197 -12.20 -16.47 1.48
CA LEU A 197 -12.39 -16.19 0.07
C LEU A 197 -11.03 -16.01 -0.63
N VAL A 198 -10.69 -16.96 -1.49
CA VAL A 198 -9.49 -16.92 -2.33
C VAL A 198 -9.90 -16.72 -3.80
N PRO A 199 -9.18 -15.89 -4.56
CA PRO A 199 -9.52 -15.65 -5.96
C PRO A 199 -9.23 -16.88 -6.82
N SER A 200 -10.15 -17.22 -7.71
CA SER A 200 -9.92 -18.20 -8.78
C SER A 200 -9.03 -17.65 -9.90
N ARG A 201 -9.04 -16.32 -10.07
CA ARG A 201 -8.27 -15.61 -11.09
C ARG A 201 -8.05 -14.14 -10.75
N TRP A 202 -7.07 -13.56 -11.43
CA TRP A 202 -6.68 -12.15 -11.33
C TRP A 202 -6.75 -11.51 -12.71
N VAL A 203 -7.35 -10.33 -12.82
CA VAL A 203 -7.32 -9.48 -14.01
C VAL A 203 -6.53 -8.24 -13.66
N LEU A 204 -5.49 -7.94 -14.42
CA LEU A 204 -4.57 -6.84 -14.10
C LEU A 204 -4.65 -5.74 -15.15
N TYR A 205 -4.84 -4.50 -14.71
CA TYR A 205 -4.86 -3.33 -15.56
C TYR A 205 -3.81 -2.31 -15.11
N HIS A 206 -3.01 -1.84 -16.05
CA HIS A 206 -2.12 -0.69 -15.86
C HIS A 206 -2.51 0.37 -16.89
N TRP A 207 -2.93 1.54 -16.43
CA TRP A 207 -3.46 2.61 -17.30
C TRP A 207 -4.69 2.21 -18.14
N GLY A 208 -5.47 1.25 -17.62
CA GLY A 208 -6.61 0.66 -18.32
C GLY A 208 -6.21 -0.39 -19.35
N GLU A 209 -4.91 -0.60 -19.60
CA GLU A 209 -4.38 -1.61 -20.51
C GLU A 209 -4.24 -2.94 -19.79
N LEU A 210 -4.63 -4.02 -20.46
CA LEU A 210 -4.60 -5.36 -19.90
C LEU A 210 -3.14 -5.84 -19.73
N ARG A 211 -2.86 -6.49 -18.59
CA ARG A 211 -1.54 -7.03 -18.24
C ARG A 211 -1.64 -8.49 -17.88
N PHE A 212 -0.65 -9.26 -18.33
CA PHE A 212 -0.64 -10.72 -18.21
C PHE A 212 0.43 -11.25 -17.24
N LYS A 213 1.20 -10.35 -16.63
CA LYS A 213 2.35 -10.72 -15.79
C LYS A 213 2.51 -9.74 -14.65
N MET A 214 3.02 -10.25 -13.53
CA MET A 214 3.59 -9.44 -12.47
C MET A 214 5.06 -9.86 -12.25
N GLY A 215 5.82 -9.10 -11.47
CA GLY A 215 7.20 -9.48 -11.17
C GLY A 215 7.27 -10.79 -10.40
N LEU A 216 8.25 -11.65 -10.69
CA LEU A 216 8.41 -12.97 -10.04
C LEU A 216 8.44 -12.92 -8.51
N TRP A 217 9.04 -11.86 -7.95
CA TRP A 217 9.04 -11.66 -6.50
C TRP A 217 7.64 -11.40 -5.93
N LEU A 218 6.80 -10.68 -6.68
CA LEU A 218 5.41 -10.42 -6.30
C LEU A 218 4.55 -11.69 -6.46
N GLU A 219 4.78 -12.47 -7.53
CA GLU A 219 4.12 -13.78 -7.72
C GLU A 219 4.39 -14.71 -6.53
N ALA A 220 5.66 -14.83 -6.11
CA ALA A 220 6.04 -15.64 -4.95
C ALA A 220 5.40 -15.13 -3.65
N LEU A 221 5.30 -13.81 -3.46
CA LEU A 221 4.63 -13.24 -2.30
C LEU A 221 3.12 -13.54 -2.29
N MET A 222 2.46 -13.44 -3.44
CA MET A 222 1.03 -13.72 -3.56
C MET A 222 0.73 -15.22 -3.43
N ASP A 223 1.59 -16.08 -3.99
CA ASP A 223 1.54 -17.53 -3.79
C ASP A 223 1.63 -17.89 -2.31
N ALA A 224 2.63 -17.34 -1.62
CA ALA A 224 2.77 -17.51 -0.17
C ALA A 224 1.54 -17.02 0.60
N THR A 225 0.95 -15.89 0.20
CA THR A 225 -0.14 -15.23 0.94
C THR A 225 -1.49 -15.92 0.76
N PHE A 226 -1.81 -16.32 -0.47
CA PHE A 226 -3.10 -16.93 -0.85
C PHE A 226 -3.06 -18.45 -0.97
N ASN A 227 -1.92 -19.08 -0.67
CA ASN A 227 -1.67 -20.53 -0.80
C ASN A 227 -1.89 -21.05 -2.23
N GLY A 228 -1.41 -20.32 -3.23
CA GLY A 228 -1.52 -20.73 -4.63
C GLY A 228 -1.06 -19.66 -5.60
N LEU A 229 -0.43 -20.11 -6.69
CA LEU A 229 0.06 -19.22 -7.75
C LEU A 229 -1.07 -18.35 -8.32
N PRO A 230 -0.85 -17.03 -8.47
CA PRO A 230 -1.83 -16.16 -9.10
C PRO A 230 -2.13 -16.59 -10.54
N ASN A 231 -3.36 -16.99 -10.81
CA ASN A 231 -3.83 -17.25 -12.16
C ASN A 231 -4.21 -15.92 -12.83
N ILE A 232 -3.33 -15.37 -13.68
CA ILE A 232 -3.57 -14.10 -14.37
C ILE A 232 -4.35 -14.36 -15.66
N GLU A 233 -5.58 -13.87 -15.68
CA GLU A 233 -6.51 -14.02 -16.79
C GLU A 233 -6.09 -13.17 -17.99
N ARG A 234 -6.16 -13.77 -19.17
CA ARG A 234 -5.76 -13.16 -20.45
C ARG A 234 -6.94 -12.95 -21.39
N PHE A 235 -8.05 -13.64 -21.11
CA PHE A 235 -9.24 -13.73 -21.97
C PHE A 235 -8.95 -14.36 -23.34
N ASP A 236 -7.92 -15.23 -23.44
CA ASP A 236 -7.54 -15.90 -24.68
C ASP A 236 -8.67 -16.81 -25.22
N ASP A 237 -9.49 -17.39 -24.32
CA ASP A 237 -10.62 -18.26 -24.67
C ASP A 237 -11.95 -17.51 -24.88
N ALA A 238 -11.95 -16.19 -24.70
CA ALA A 238 -13.11 -15.37 -25.02
C ALA A 238 -12.98 -14.88 -26.47
N ASP A 239 -14.00 -15.16 -27.29
CA ASP A 239 -14.18 -14.46 -28.57
C ASP A 239 -14.22 -12.93 -28.32
N ASP A 240 -14.36 -12.10 -29.37
CA ASP A 240 -14.54 -10.63 -29.26
C ASP A 240 -15.80 -10.19 -28.45
N GLY A 241 -16.52 -11.15 -27.84
CA GLY A 241 -17.63 -10.96 -26.93
C GLY A 241 -17.21 -10.51 -25.52
N PRO A 242 -18.17 -10.10 -24.69
CA PRO A 242 -17.91 -9.69 -23.32
C PRO A 242 -17.68 -10.90 -22.39
N VAL A 243 -16.88 -10.69 -21.35
CA VAL A 243 -16.63 -11.65 -20.28
C VAL A 243 -17.32 -11.17 -19.01
N CYS A 244 -18.27 -11.94 -18.48
CA CYS A 244 -18.96 -11.60 -17.23
C CYS A 244 -18.50 -12.50 -16.09
N LEU A 245 -18.23 -11.91 -14.93
CA LEU A 245 -17.64 -12.56 -13.77
C LEU A 245 -18.72 -12.89 -12.74
N GLU A 246 -18.78 -14.14 -12.28
CA GLU A 246 -19.74 -14.56 -11.25
C GLU A 246 -19.59 -13.74 -9.98
N GLU A 247 -18.35 -13.56 -9.53
CA GLU A 247 -17.99 -12.67 -8.43
C GLU A 247 -16.72 -11.89 -8.78
N ALA A 248 -16.70 -10.59 -8.44
CA ALA A 248 -15.55 -9.74 -8.67
C ALA A 248 -15.32 -8.77 -7.50
N VAL A 249 -14.05 -8.60 -7.13
CA VAL A 249 -13.58 -7.54 -6.24
C VAL A 249 -12.59 -6.67 -7.00
N VAL A 250 -12.91 -5.38 -7.12
CA VAL A 250 -12.09 -4.41 -7.86
C VAL A 250 -11.34 -3.54 -6.87
N MET A 251 -10.02 -3.48 -7.03
CA MET A 251 -9.14 -2.55 -6.31
C MET A 251 -8.52 -1.59 -7.31
N ARG A 252 -8.79 -0.30 -7.12
CA ARG A 252 -8.30 0.79 -7.98
C ARG A 252 -7.55 1.87 -7.20
N HIS A 253 -7.37 1.61 -5.90
CA HIS A 253 -6.61 2.41 -4.97
C HIS A 253 -5.53 1.52 -4.34
N ASN A 254 -4.40 2.13 -4.00
CA ASN A 254 -3.35 1.46 -3.24
C ASN A 254 -3.75 1.42 -1.74
N GLU A 255 -2.80 1.56 -0.81
CA GLU A 255 -3.05 1.51 0.63
C GLU A 255 -3.75 2.76 1.20
N GLY A 256 -4.30 3.64 0.35
CA GLY A 256 -5.08 4.81 0.73
C GLY A 256 -6.37 4.42 1.45
N GLY A 257 -6.77 5.19 2.46
CA GLY A 257 -7.99 4.92 3.25
C GLY A 257 -7.80 3.96 4.43
N MET A 258 -6.84 3.02 4.36
CA MET A 258 -6.60 2.10 5.48
C MET A 258 -6.06 2.81 6.73
N SER A 259 -6.43 2.32 7.92
CA SER A 259 -5.84 2.74 9.19
C SER A 259 -4.39 2.27 9.31
N ARG A 260 -3.65 2.78 10.31
CA ARG A 260 -2.28 2.31 10.57
C ARG A 260 -2.32 0.86 11.05
N GLU A 261 -3.27 0.55 11.91
CA GLU A 261 -3.50 -0.75 12.52
C GLU A 261 -3.79 -1.79 11.44
N ARG A 262 -4.69 -1.47 10.51
CA ARG A 262 -5.02 -2.38 9.40
C ARG A 262 -3.82 -2.66 8.50
N ARG A 263 -3.03 -1.63 8.14
CA ARG A 263 -1.79 -1.85 7.38
C ARG A 263 -0.83 -2.77 8.12
N MET A 264 -0.63 -2.55 9.43
CA MET A 264 0.25 -3.39 10.24
C MET A 264 -0.21 -4.85 10.28
N GLU A 265 -1.51 -5.09 10.43
CA GLU A 265 -2.07 -6.45 10.41
C GLU A 265 -1.89 -7.17 9.07
N VAL A 266 -1.95 -6.43 7.96
CA VAL A 266 -1.77 -6.97 6.60
C VAL A 266 -0.30 -7.31 6.36
N PHE A 267 0.62 -6.41 6.73
CA PHE A 267 2.05 -6.70 6.64
C PHE A 267 2.47 -7.86 7.56
N ASP A 268 1.88 -8.00 8.73
CA ASP A 268 2.09 -9.16 9.61
C ASP A 268 1.63 -10.46 8.97
N LEU A 269 0.46 -10.47 8.33
CA LEU A 269 -0.06 -11.64 7.64
C LEU A 269 0.89 -12.07 6.51
N MET A 270 1.25 -11.14 5.62
CA MET A 270 2.18 -11.41 4.52
C MET A 270 3.54 -11.89 5.02
N ARG A 271 4.09 -11.24 6.07
CA ARG A 271 5.35 -11.65 6.70
C ARG A 271 5.28 -13.08 7.22
N CYS A 272 4.21 -13.42 7.95
CA CYS A 272 4.05 -14.74 8.53
C CYS A 272 3.89 -15.81 7.45
N LYS A 273 3.03 -15.56 6.46
CA LYS A 273 2.80 -16.45 5.31
C LYS A 273 4.06 -16.67 4.49
N ALA A 274 4.83 -15.62 4.22
CA ALA A 274 6.12 -15.72 3.52
C ALA A 274 7.13 -16.60 4.30
N ARG A 275 7.17 -16.50 5.63
CA ARG A 275 8.05 -17.36 6.46
C ARG A 275 7.62 -18.81 6.42
N MET A 276 6.32 -19.09 6.51
CA MET A 276 5.78 -20.44 6.39
C MET A 276 6.12 -21.04 5.01
N TYR A 277 5.86 -20.29 3.94
CA TYR A 277 6.18 -20.70 2.57
C TYR A 277 7.67 -21.02 2.39
N CYS A 278 8.54 -20.24 3.02
CA CYS A 278 10.00 -20.41 2.94
C CYS A 278 10.61 -21.29 4.03
N ASN A 279 9.80 -22.01 4.82
CA ASN A 279 10.25 -22.87 5.94
C ASN A 279 11.18 -22.14 6.94
N VAL A 280 10.92 -20.86 7.19
CA VAL A 280 11.65 -20.05 8.17
C VAL A 280 10.96 -20.17 9.52
N SER A 281 11.75 -20.49 10.56
CA SER A 281 11.24 -20.62 11.94
C SER A 281 10.48 -19.37 12.37
N LEU A 282 9.22 -19.55 12.79
CA LEU A 282 8.42 -18.50 13.43
C LEU A 282 8.91 -18.17 14.85
N LYS A 283 9.65 -19.09 15.47
CA LYS A 283 10.38 -18.81 16.71
C LYS A 283 11.62 -18.03 16.31
N GLY A 284 11.62 -16.71 16.55
CA GLY A 284 12.79 -15.86 16.31
C GLY A 284 14.05 -16.48 16.92
N ASN A 285 15.20 -16.28 16.27
CA ASN A 285 16.49 -16.88 16.65
C ASN A 285 16.84 -16.58 18.11
N LYS A 286 16.40 -17.45 19.02
CA LYS A 286 16.83 -17.50 20.41
C LYS A 286 17.90 -18.56 20.47
N GLU A 287 19.16 -18.17 20.29
CA GLU A 287 20.24 -18.99 20.83
C GLU A 287 20.13 -18.90 22.34
N ILE A 288 19.69 -20.00 22.97
CA ILE A 288 19.67 -20.16 24.41
C ILE A 288 21.12 -20.37 24.82
N ASN A 289 21.82 -19.30 25.17
CA ASN A 289 23.05 -19.43 25.95
C ASN A 289 22.65 -19.52 27.41
N ASP A 290 22.83 -20.71 27.97
CA ASP A 290 22.64 -20.99 29.38
C ASP A 290 23.37 -19.94 30.23
N ASN A 291 22.59 -19.29 31.11
CA ASN A 291 22.98 -18.40 32.20
C ASN A 291 23.25 -16.90 31.95
N LYS A 292 23.12 -16.35 30.73
CA LYS A 292 22.87 -14.90 30.52
C LYS A 292 22.07 -14.67 29.23
N VAL A 293 20.79 -14.33 29.34
CA VAL A 293 19.93 -13.98 28.18
C VAL A 293 20.35 -12.62 27.63
N LEU A 294 21.44 -12.58 26.86
CA LEU A 294 21.82 -11.42 26.10
C LEU A 294 21.05 -11.41 24.77
N PRO A 295 20.39 -10.31 24.40
CA PRO A 295 19.64 -10.25 23.16
C PRO A 295 20.60 -10.27 21.97
N MET A 296 20.45 -11.27 21.10
CA MET A 296 21.13 -11.28 19.80
C MET A 296 20.58 -10.17 18.92
N ILE A 297 21.45 -9.37 18.29
CA ILE A 297 21.11 -8.27 17.39
C ILE A 297 21.64 -8.59 16.00
N GLY A 298 20.78 -8.79 15.02
CA GLY A 298 21.17 -8.93 13.62
C GLY A 298 21.28 -7.57 12.94
N MET A 299 22.48 -7.21 12.49
CA MET A 299 22.74 -5.98 11.74
C MET A 299 23.14 -6.32 10.31
N THR A 300 22.31 -5.92 9.35
CA THR A 300 22.48 -6.28 7.94
C THR A 300 22.76 -5.04 7.10
N LEU A 301 23.92 -5.03 6.44
CA LEU A 301 24.23 -4.11 5.35
C LEU A 301 23.73 -4.72 4.03
N PHE A 302 22.59 -4.23 3.55
CA PHE A 302 21.94 -4.70 2.34
C PHE A 302 22.31 -3.83 1.15
N LEU A 303 23.23 -4.36 0.35
CA LEU A 303 23.85 -3.69 -0.76
C LEU A 303 23.12 -3.95 -2.07
N ARG A 304 23.39 -3.05 -3.02
CA ARG A 304 22.92 -3.11 -4.39
C ARG A 304 24.07 -2.77 -5.33
N THR A 305 24.02 -3.27 -6.54
CA THR A 305 24.95 -2.90 -7.61
C THR A 305 24.39 -1.74 -8.46
N GLY A 306 25.28 -1.04 -9.15
CA GLY A 306 24.92 0.02 -10.10
C GLY A 306 24.43 1.32 -9.46
N PRO A 307 23.41 1.99 -10.03
CA PRO A 307 22.82 3.23 -9.51
C PRO A 307 22.58 3.19 -8.01
N ARG A 308 22.95 4.25 -7.27
CA ARG A 308 22.77 4.37 -5.81
C ARG A 308 23.58 3.38 -4.96
N SER A 309 24.48 2.57 -5.54
CA SER A 309 25.45 1.81 -4.74
C SER A 309 26.41 2.75 -4.00
N PHE A 310 27.06 2.28 -2.93
CA PHE A 310 28.12 3.06 -2.29
C PHE A 310 29.36 3.12 -3.18
N LYS A 311 30.06 4.26 -3.21
CA LYS A 311 31.33 4.45 -3.94
C LYS A 311 32.41 3.52 -3.39
N ASN A 312 32.48 3.38 -2.07
CA ASN A 312 33.46 2.53 -1.38
C ASN A 312 32.76 1.60 -0.38
N GLU A 313 32.26 0.47 -0.88
CA GLU A 313 31.51 -0.52 -0.09
C GLU A 313 32.35 -1.14 1.02
N THR A 314 33.66 -1.36 0.78
CA THR A 314 34.56 -1.95 1.77
C THR A 314 34.70 -1.06 3.01
N ILE A 315 34.86 0.26 2.83
CA ILE A 315 34.94 1.19 3.97
C ILE A 315 33.61 1.24 4.72
N VAL A 316 32.49 1.33 4.01
CA VAL A 316 31.16 1.35 4.64
C VAL A 316 30.91 0.07 5.44
N THR A 317 31.28 -1.08 4.88
CA THR A 317 31.21 -2.38 5.53
C THR A 317 32.05 -2.41 6.82
N ASP A 318 33.31 -1.97 6.75
CA ASP A 318 34.23 -1.93 7.88
C ASP A 318 33.71 -1.03 9.02
N ILE A 319 33.11 0.12 8.69
CA ILE A 319 32.51 1.03 9.68
C ILE A 319 31.42 0.31 10.49
N PHE A 320 30.42 -0.27 9.82
CA PHE A 320 29.30 -0.91 10.51
C PHE A 320 29.71 -2.21 11.20
N GLN A 321 30.62 -2.98 10.61
CA GLN A 321 31.19 -4.16 11.24
C GLN A 321 31.91 -3.81 12.56
N LYS A 322 32.72 -2.76 12.56
CA LYS A 322 33.44 -2.28 13.76
C LYS A 322 32.49 -1.79 14.85
N GLU A 323 31.43 -1.05 14.51
CA GLU A 323 30.46 -0.62 15.54
C GLU A 323 29.65 -1.81 16.09
N CYS A 324 29.23 -2.75 15.23
CA CYS A 324 28.56 -3.97 15.69
C CYS A 324 29.45 -4.80 16.62
N ALA A 325 30.74 -4.96 16.30
CA ALA A 325 31.69 -5.73 17.13
C ALA A 325 31.89 -5.17 18.55
N LYS A 326 31.56 -3.89 18.79
CA LYS A 326 31.61 -3.29 20.13
C LYS A 326 30.42 -3.69 21.01
N VAL A 327 29.37 -4.25 20.42
CA VAL A 327 28.14 -4.62 21.12
C VAL A 327 28.05 -6.13 21.24
N GLN A 328 28.12 -6.64 22.47
CA GLN A 328 27.99 -8.07 22.75
C GLN A 328 26.66 -8.63 22.22
N GLY A 329 26.71 -9.71 21.44
CA GLY A 329 25.54 -10.33 20.82
C GLY A 329 25.12 -9.69 19.48
N CYS A 330 25.84 -8.68 18.98
CA CYS A 330 25.61 -8.16 17.64
C CYS A 330 26.27 -9.06 16.57
N ARG A 331 25.48 -9.48 15.59
CA ARG A 331 25.93 -10.23 14.42
C ARG A 331 25.78 -9.37 13.18
N PHE A 332 26.90 -9.05 12.55
CA PHE A 332 26.94 -8.28 11.31
C PHE A 332 26.88 -9.20 10.08
N MET A 333 26.09 -8.81 9.08
CA MET A 333 25.99 -9.51 7.80
C MET A 333 25.99 -8.50 6.65
N VAL A 334 26.61 -8.90 5.53
CA VAL A 334 26.53 -8.18 4.26
C VAL A 334 25.78 -9.05 3.28
N ALA A 335 24.83 -8.47 2.55
CA ALA A 335 24.08 -9.18 1.53
C ALA A 335 23.82 -8.29 0.32
N TYR A 336 23.77 -8.88 -0.87
CA TYR A 336 23.49 -8.18 -2.12
C TYR A 336 22.13 -8.60 -2.65
N SER A 337 21.26 -7.63 -2.92
CA SER A 337 19.87 -7.90 -3.31
C SER A 337 19.73 -8.74 -4.58
N ASN A 338 20.62 -8.56 -5.55
CA ASN A 338 20.63 -9.28 -6.83
C ASN A 338 21.09 -10.75 -6.71
N ASN A 339 21.60 -11.17 -5.55
CA ASN A 339 22.08 -12.53 -5.31
C ASN A 339 21.09 -13.37 -4.49
N LEU A 340 19.92 -12.82 -4.12
CA LEU A 340 18.98 -13.48 -3.22
C LEU A 340 17.70 -13.87 -3.94
N THR A 341 17.30 -15.14 -3.80
CA THR A 341 15.95 -15.58 -4.15
C THR A 341 14.92 -14.94 -3.20
N PHE A 342 13.62 -15.10 -3.50
CA PHE A 342 12.56 -14.65 -2.59
C PHE A 342 12.74 -15.22 -1.18
N CYS A 343 12.97 -16.53 -1.05
CA CYS A 343 13.13 -17.15 0.26
C CYS A 343 14.44 -16.81 0.96
N ASP A 344 15.52 -16.54 0.21
CA ASP A 344 16.75 -16.01 0.82
C ASP A 344 16.51 -14.62 1.43
N GLN A 345 15.70 -13.77 0.78
CA GLN A 345 15.30 -12.47 1.32
C GLN A 345 14.43 -12.63 2.57
N VAL A 346 13.45 -13.54 2.56
CA VAL A 346 12.61 -13.83 3.74
C VAL A 346 13.48 -14.27 4.92
N LYS A 347 14.41 -15.19 4.69
CA LYS A 347 15.34 -15.69 5.72
C LYS A 347 16.30 -14.61 6.22
N LEU A 348 16.86 -13.79 5.33
CA LEU A 348 17.73 -12.68 5.73
C LEU A 348 16.98 -11.67 6.61
N MET A 349 15.79 -11.25 6.17
CA MET A 349 15.00 -10.24 6.86
C MET A 349 14.45 -10.75 8.20
N SER A 350 14.13 -12.05 8.33
CA SER A 350 13.72 -12.63 9.61
C SER A 350 14.82 -12.64 10.67
N MET A 351 16.08 -12.53 10.25
CA MET A 351 17.24 -12.46 11.15
C MET A 351 17.78 -11.04 11.32
N THR A 352 17.14 -10.04 10.69
CA THR A 352 17.62 -8.65 10.67
C THR A 352 16.81 -7.79 11.64
N ASP A 353 17.51 -7.16 12.58
CA ASP A 353 16.97 -6.18 13.52
C ASP A 353 17.31 -4.74 13.10
N ILE A 354 18.45 -4.55 12.45
CA ILE A 354 18.92 -3.27 11.91
C ILE A 354 19.26 -3.48 10.44
N LEU A 355 18.48 -2.88 9.55
CA LEU A 355 18.71 -2.91 8.11
C LEU A 355 19.32 -1.60 7.65
N ILE A 356 20.44 -1.69 6.95
CA ILE A 356 21.22 -0.56 6.45
C ILE A 356 21.27 -0.72 4.94
N SER A 357 20.72 0.22 4.19
CA SER A 357 20.66 0.08 2.73
C SER A 357 20.61 1.43 2.03
N PRO A 358 21.24 1.54 0.85
CA PRO A 358 20.87 2.57 -0.11
C PRO A 358 19.39 2.53 -0.48
N HIS A 359 18.81 3.69 -0.77
CA HIS A 359 17.45 3.83 -1.27
C HIS A 359 17.27 3.10 -2.61
N GLY A 360 16.22 2.31 -2.74
CA GLY A 360 15.88 1.65 -4.00
C GLY A 360 14.93 0.48 -3.83
N ALA A 361 14.40 -0.01 -4.96
CA ALA A 361 13.37 -1.07 -5.01
C ALA A 361 13.71 -2.32 -4.20
N GLN A 362 14.99 -2.60 -3.96
CA GLN A 362 15.38 -3.73 -3.13
C GLN A 362 14.89 -3.61 -1.68
N LEU A 363 14.73 -2.39 -1.15
CA LEU A 363 14.21 -2.15 0.19
C LEU A 363 12.72 -2.51 0.36
N THR A 364 12.00 -2.84 -0.71
CA THR A 364 10.58 -3.24 -0.62
C THR A 364 10.38 -4.43 0.31
N ASN A 365 11.36 -5.33 0.41
CA ASN A 365 11.30 -6.52 1.27
C ASN A 365 11.46 -6.22 2.78
N LEU A 366 11.68 -4.96 3.19
CA LEU A 366 11.92 -4.60 4.60
C LEU A 366 10.78 -5.05 5.51
N PHE A 367 9.53 -5.08 5.03
CA PHE A 367 8.39 -5.48 5.87
C PHE A 367 8.48 -6.93 6.36
N LEU A 368 9.35 -7.77 5.77
CA LEU A 368 9.61 -9.15 6.20
C LEU A 368 10.39 -9.23 7.53
N MET A 369 11.04 -8.13 7.93
CA MET A 369 11.67 -7.98 9.24
C MET A 369 10.62 -7.96 10.36
N GLU A 370 11.04 -8.30 11.58
CA GLU A 370 10.16 -8.21 12.74
C GLU A 370 9.64 -6.79 13.00
N ARG A 371 8.48 -6.71 13.66
CA ARG A 371 8.04 -5.43 14.24
C ARG A 371 9.12 -4.88 15.18
N ASN A 372 9.19 -3.56 15.29
CA ASN A 372 10.19 -2.81 16.04
C ASN A 372 11.64 -2.93 15.52
N SER A 373 11.90 -3.65 14.43
CA SER A 373 13.18 -3.56 13.74
C SER A 373 13.42 -2.15 13.20
N SER A 374 14.67 -1.86 12.87
CA SER A 374 15.22 -0.53 12.61
C SER A 374 15.77 -0.43 11.20
N VAL A 375 15.49 0.68 10.51
CA VAL A 375 15.95 0.93 9.14
C VAL A 375 16.79 2.20 9.10
N MET A 376 17.96 2.11 8.45
CA MET A 376 18.89 3.20 8.16
C MET A 376 19.04 3.33 6.64
N GLU A 377 18.59 4.45 6.09
CA GLU A 377 18.46 4.63 4.64
C GLU A 377 19.45 5.67 4.09
N PHE A 378 20.08 5.36 2.95
CA PHE A 378 21.11 6.22 2.34
C PHE A 378 20.69 6.68 0.95
N PHE A 379 20.90 7.96 0.64
CA PHE A 379 20.58 8.56 -0.65
C PHE A 379 21.81 9.18 -1.32
N PRO A 380 21.90 9.15 -2.66
CA PRO A 380 22.86 9.97 -3.38
C PRO A 380 22.49 11.46 -3.26
N LYS A 381 23.45 12.33 -3.58
CA LYS A 381 23.24 13.78 -3.66
C LYS A 381 22.11 14.12 -4.63
N GLY A 382 21.35 15.17 -4.29
CA GLY A 382 20.37 15.79 -5.21
C GLY A 382 19.05 15.03 -5.38
N TRP A 383 18.94 13.80 -4.86
CA TRP A 383 17.69 13.03 -4.91
C TRP A 383 16.49 13.75 -4.26
N LEU A 384 16.72 14.42 -3.12
CA LEU A 384 15.69 15.10 -2.33
C LEU A 384 14.85 16.09 -3.14
N LYS A 385 15.49 16.84 -4.04
CA LYS A 385 14.88 17.95 -4.78
C LYS A 385 13.90 17.50 -5.86
N LEU A 386 14.14 16.32 -6.45
CA LEU A 386 13.47 15.89 -7.68
C LEU A 386 12.70 14.58 -7.55
N ALA A 387 12.92 13.79 -6.50
CA ALA A 387 12.28 12.49 -6.33
C ALA A 387 10.80 12.55 -5.89
N GLY A 388 10.28 13.74 -5.59
CA GLY A 388 8.90 13.93 -5.12
C GLY A 388 8.59 13.06 -3.91
N VAL A 389 7.41 12.43 -3.91
CA VAL A 389 6.97 11.54 -2.83
C VAL A 389 7.73 10.22 -2.76
N GLY A 390 8.39 9.79 -3.84
CA GLY A 390 9.07 8.49 -3.92
C GLY A 390 10.20 8.32 -2.90
N GLN A 391 10.75 9.43 -2.39
CA GLN A 391 11.77 9.40 -1.35
C GLN A 391 11.27 8.91 0.02
N TYR A 392 9.96 8.93 0.27
CA TYR A 392 9.37 8.54 1.56
C TYR A 392 8.85 7.11 1.56
N VAL A 393 8.95 6.40 0.43
CA VAL A 393 8.37 5.06 0.25
C VAL A 393 8.81 4.11 1.37
N TYR A 394 10.10 3.98 1.65
CA TYR A 394 10.59 3.02 2.65
C TYR A 394 10.41 3.52 4.09
N HIS A 395 10.34 4.82 4.30
CA HIS A 395 9.86 5.40 5.55
C HIS A 395 8.40 4.99 5.83
N TRP A 396 7.53 5.05 4.82
CA TRP A 396 6.14 4.63 4.94
C TRP A 396 6.02 3.13 5.17
N ILE A 397 6.68 2.28 4.36
CA ILE A 397 6.63 0.83 4.56
C ILE A 397 7.13 0.46 5.96
N ALA A 398 8.21 1.08 6.44
CA ALA A 398 8.69 0.85 7.80
C ALA A 398 7.62 1.19 8.84
N LYS A 399 7.00 2.38 8.74
CA LYS A 399 5.92 2.79 9.65
C LYS A 399 4.68 1.90 9.56
N TRP A 400 4.29 1.51 8.34
CA TRP A 400 3.11 0.68 8.07
C TRP A 400 3.29 -0.77 8.48
N SER A 401 4.52 -1.27 8.57
CA SER A 401 4.85 -2.64 9.01
C SER A 401 5.29 -2.73 10.48
N GLY A 402 5.19 -1.62 11.23
CA GLY A 402 5.48 -1.58 12.67
C GLY A 402 6.95 -1.44 13.02
N MET A 403 7.78 -0.94 12.11
CA MET A 403 9.21 -0.71 12.32
C MET A 403 9.55 0.76 12.59
N LYS A 404 10.81 1.00 12.97
CA LYS A 404 11.39 2.32 13.21
C LYS A 404 12.30 2.72 12.05
N HIS A 405 12.04 3.87 11.46
CA HIS A 405 12.93 4.47 10.45
C HIS A 405 13.79 5.54 11.11
N HIS A 406 15.11 5.34 11.19
CA HIS A 406 16.05 6.20 11.94
C HIS A 406 16.50 7.44 11.16
N GLY A 407 15.60 7.98 10.35
CA GLY A 407 15.94 9.02 9.37
C GLY A 407 16.77 8.50 8.20
N SER A 408 17.27 9.44 7.40
CA SER A 408 17.98 9.14 6.16
C SER A 408 19.25 9.95 6.08
N TRP A 409 20.34 9.33 5.64
CA TRP A 409 21.55 10.05 5.26
C TRP A 409 21.53 10.40 3.79
N ARG A 410 21.89 11.64 3.47
CA ARG A 410 21.94 12.13 2.09
C ARG A 410 23.35 12.61 1.81
N ASP A 411 23.95 12.05 0.77
CA ASP A 411 25.33 12.39 0.41
C ASP A 411 25.44 13.89 0.05
N PRO A 412 26.24 14.69 0.79
CA PRO A 412 26.47 16.09 0.43
C PRO A 412 27.41 16.22 -0.79
N ASN A 413 28.20 15.18 -1.08
CA ASN A 413 29.35 15.20 -1.99
C ASN A 413 29.20 14.20 -3.15
N GLY A 414 28.02 14.21 -3.79
CA GLY A 414 27.73 13.44 -5.01
C GLY A 414 28.00 14.19 -6.32
N ASP A 415 27.69 13.53 -7.42
CA ASP A 415 28.00 13.97 -8.78
C ASP A 415 27.32 15.31 -9.11
N HIS A 416 28.03 16.18 -9.85
CA HIS A 416 27.55 17.51 -10.20
C HIS A 416 26.60 17.45 -11.40
N CYS A 417 25.47 18.17 -11.31
CA CYS A 417 24.59 18.40 -12.45
C CYS A 417 24.96 19.72 -13.14
N PRO A 418 25.04 19.76 -14.49
CA PRO A 418 25.35 20.99 -15.22
C PRO A 418 24.20 22.02 -15.22
N PHE A 419 23.02 21.67 -14.71
CA PHE A 419 21.86 22.56 -14.57
C PHE A 419 21.67 22.99 -13.11
N SER A 420 20.72 23.89 -12.85
CA SER A 420 20.33 24.21 -11.47
C SER A 420 19.87 22.95 -10.75
N GLU A 421 20.13 22.85 -9.44
CA GLU A 421 19.90 21.61 -8.70
C GLU A 421 18.43 21.14 -8.68
N ASP A 422 17.49 22.06 -8.89
CA ASP A 422 16.04 21.79 -8.94
C ASP A 422 15.53 21.55 -10.38
N ASP A 423 16.42 21.51 -11.37
CA ASP A 423 16.08 21.20 -12.76
C ASP A 423 15.79 19.71 -12.93
N ARG A 424 14.65 19.35 -13.52
CA ARG A 424 14.24 17.96 -13.75
C ARG A 424 15.26 17.15 -14.55
N ARG A 425 16.07 17.80 -15.39
CA ARG A 425 17.15 17.15 -16.15
C ARG A 425 18.25 16.58 -15.24
N CYS A 426 18.40 17.10 -14.02
CA CYS A 426 19.33 16.55 -13.04
C CYS A 426 18.85 15.25 -12.39
N MET A 427 17.56 14.89 -12.53
CA MET A 427 16.99 13.73 -11.83
C MET A 427 17.68 12.43 -12.24
N SER A 428 17.98 12.23 -13.52
CA SER A 428 18.68 11.02 -13.99
C SER A 428 20.10 10.95 -13.45
N ILE A 429 20.80 12.08 -13.38
CA ILE A 429 22.18 12.17 -12.84
C ILE A 429 22.16 11.77 -11.36
N TYR A 430 21.31 12.42 -10.55
CA TYR A 430 21.21 12.12 -9.12
C TYR A 430 20.69 10.71 -8.84
N LYS A 431 19.75 10.21 -9.65
CA LYS A 431 19.22 8.84 -9.54
C LYS A 431 20.26 7.77 -9.81
N ASN A 432 21.22 8.06 -10.69
CA ASN A 432 22.23 7.11 -11.13
C ASN A 432 23.57 7.28 -10.39
N ALA A 433 23.75 8.37 -9.66
CA ALA A 433 24.92 8.63 -8.86
C ALA A 433 25.15 7.54 -7.78
N ARG A 434 26.43 7.35 -7.45
CA ARG A 434 26.85 6.50 -6.32
C ARG A 434 26.97 7.32 -5.04
N ILE A 435 26.80 6.65 -3.92
CA ILE A 435 26.71 7.23 -2.59
C ILE A 435 28.09 7.26 -1.94
N GLY A 436 28.58 8.43 -1.53
CA GLY A 436 29.78 8.58 -0.72
C GLY A 436 29.63 8.02 0.70
N HIS A 437 30.59 8.30 1.57
CA HIS A 437 30.51 7.94 2.98
C HIS A 437 31.04 9.08 3.84
N ASN A 438 30.56 9.16 5.08
CA ASN A 438 31.13 10.00 6.12
C ASN A 438 31.38 9.11 7.34
N GLN A 439 32.65 8.80 7.58
CA GLN A 439 33.03 7.81 8.59
C GLN A 439 32.55 8.19 9.99
N THR A 440 32.84 9.41 10.44
CA THR A 440 32.44 9.89 11.78
C THR A 440 30.92 9.83 11.96
N HIS A 441 30.18 10.33 10.96
CA HIS A 441 28.72 10.33 11.02
C HIS A 441 28.14 8.90 11.04
N PHE A 442 28.66 8.00 10.20
CA PHE A 442 28.15 6.63 10.11
C PHE A 442 28.44 5.86 11.40
N GLN A 443 29.61 6.05 12.01
CA GLN A 443 29.96 5.45 13.30
C GLN A 443 29.04 5.93 14.42
N GLU A 444 28.80 7.24 14.50
CA GLU A 444 27.91 7.82 15.52
C GLU A 444 26.46 7.36 15.33
N TRP A 445 25.96 7.40 14.09
CA TRP A 445 24.59 6.97 13.77
C TRP A 445 24.40 5.48 14.06
N ALA A 446 25.34 4.63 13.66
CA ALA A 446 25.31 3.19 13.95
C ALA A 446 25.28 2.91 15.45
N ARG A 447 26.15 3.58 16.22
CA ARG A 447 26.22 3.42 17.69
C ARG A 447 24.88 3.76 18.35
N ASN A 448 24.31 4.91 18.00
CA ASN A 448 23.04 5.36 18.57
C ASN A 448 21.90 4.36 18.28
N VAL A 449 21.81 3.86 17.04
CA VAL A 449 20.79 2.88 16.65
C VAL A 449 21.01 1.53 17.35
N LEU A 450 22.26 1.07 17.45
CA LEU A 450 22.63 -0.16 18.15
C LEU A 450 22.27 -0.10 19.64
N ASP A 451 22.58 1.01 20.32
CA ASP A 451 22.28 1.21 21.73
C ASP A 451 20.78 1.23 22.00
N GLU A 452 19.99 1.88 21.12
CA GLU A 452 18.53 1.86 21.22
C GLU A 452 17.96 0.45 21.03
N VAL A 453 18.41 -0.28 20.00
CA VAL A 453 17.94 -1.64 19.71
C VAL A 453 18.32 -2.60 20.84
N ARG A 454 19.54 -2.48 21.37
CA ARG A 454 20.01 -3.27 22.52
C ARG A 454 19.12 -3.05 23.74
N THR A 455 18.93 -1.78 24.12
CA THR A 455 18.10 -1.41 25.29
C THR A 455 16.69 -1.96 25.15
N ARG A 456 16.06 -1.76 23.99
CA ARG A 456 14.72 -2.28 23.69
C ARG A 456 14.65 -3.79 23.80
N LYS A 457 15.59 -4.53 23.21
CA LYS A 457 15.56 -6.00 23.27
C LYS A 457 15.78 -6.52 24.68
N MET A 458 16.59 -5.84 25.50
CA MET A 458 16.73 -6.18 26.91
C MET A 458 15.39 -6.02 27.65
N GLU A 459 14.68 -4.90 27.43
CA GLU A 459 13.35 -4.68 28.01
C GLU A 459 12.30 -5.70 27.53
N GLU A 460 12.29 -6.05 26.24
CA GLU A 460 11.39 -7.06 25.68
C GLU A 460 11.68 -8.47 26.25
N GLY A 461 12.96 -8.79 26.48
CA GLY A 461 13.38 -10.02 27.14
C GLY A 461 12.88 -10.13 28.58
N LEU A 462 12.90 -9.01 29.33
CA LEU A 462 12.38 -8.94 30.70
C LEU A 462 10.85 -9.05 30.78
N LYS A 463 10.12 -8.57 29.76
CA LYS A 463 8.65 -8.57 29.72
C LYS A 463 8.03 -9.89 29.26
N LYS A 464 8.79 -10.78 28.60
CA LYS A 464 8.26 -11.97 27.91
C LYS A 464 8.04 -13.23 28.79
N SER A 465 7.86 -13.12 30.10
CA SER A 465 7.55 -14.28 30.95
C SER A 465 6.10 -14.81 30.85
N THR A 466 5.21 -14.19 30.05
CA THR A 466 3.76 -14.49 30.09
C THR A 466 3.02 -14.57 28.74
N THR A 467 3.69 -14.70 27.58
CA THR A 467 2.97 -14.82 26.29
C THR A 467 3.12 -16.19 25.63
N THR A 468 2.02 -16.93 25.54
CA THR A 468 1.85 -18.16 24.75
C THR A 468 2.21 -17.92 23.29
N SER A 469 3.11 -18.75 22.75
CA SER A 469 3.51 -18.69 21.34
C SER A 469 2.36 -19.15 20.45
N TYR A 470 1.73 -18.23 19.72
CA TYR A 470 0.82 -18.60 18.64
C TYR A 470 1.63 -19.28 17.53
N SER A 471 1.31 -20.54 17.22
CA SER A 471 2.07 -21.38 16.28
C SER A 471 1.58 -21.30 14.83
N GLY A 472 0.68 -20.37 14.52
CA GLY A 472 0.10 -20.20 13.19
C GLY A 472 0.01 -18.74 12.78
N CYS A 473 -0.02 -18.51 11.47
CA CYS A 473 -0.37 -17.20 10.93
C CYS A 473 -1.86 -16.95 11.12
N GLY A 474 -2.29 -15.68 11.17
CA GLY A 474 -3.69 -15.41 10.84
C GLY A 474 -4.00 -16.07 9.48
N CYS A 475 -5.21 -16.60 9.31
CA CYS A 475 -5.63 -17.22 8.04
C CYS A 475 -4.91 -18.54 7.71
N SER A 476 -4.72 -19.39 8.72
CA SER A 476 -4.15 -20.75 8.59
C SER A 476 -5.21 -21.75 8.16
#